data_AF-A0A3A4AVV5-F1
#
_entry.id   AF-A0A3A4AVV5-F1
#
_cell.length_a   1.000
_cell.length_b   1.000
_cell.length_c   1.000
_cell.angle_alpha   90.00
_cell.angle_beta   90.00
_cell.angle_gamma   90.00
#
_symmetry.space_group_name_H-M   'P 1'
#
loop_
_entity.id
_entity.type
_entity.pdbx_description
1 polymer ?
#
loop_
_entity_poly.entity_id
_entity_poly.type
_entity_poly.pdbx_seq_one_letter_code
_entity_poly.pdbx_strand_id
1 'polypeptide(L)'
;MAWNDVHRRHRLVRRVLDGVAAAGRPEVPRDLAAEVEAEFGGLGGLLREVQARWYRAFDARLDAVLEERPADLAPALARLRGELAAAMPAARLLLDAHHDHPDLAALHARHRRTLAAAGAAGAAGAADPADAATLPPADAPAPQAPGNARNAESARNLHPVPPRRAVPAASPAASPPARAVRLCGRLPFPRRSCA
;
A
#
# COMPACT_ATOMS: atom_id res chain seq x y z
N MET A 1 22.65 -13.75 -11.88
CA MET A 1 21.34 -14.30 -11.48
C MET A 1 20.45 -13.31 -10.72
N ALA A 2 20.97 -12.22 -10.13
CA ALA A 2 20.21 -11.23 -9.34
C ALA A 2 18.99 -10.55 -10.02
N TRP A 3 18.94 -10.49 -11.36
CA TRP A 3 17.81 -9.89 -12.08
C TRP A 3 16.49 -10.64 -11.87
N ASN A 4 16.55 -11.98 -11.87
CA ASN A 4 15.36 -12.81 -11.70
C ASN A 4 14.77 -12.66 -10.30
N ASP A 5 15.62 -12.51 -9.28
CA ASP A 5 15.22 -12.34 -7.89
C ASP A 5 14.50 -11.00 -7.68
N VAL A 6 15.02 -9.92 -8.26
CA VAL A 6 14.38 -8.59 -8.23
C VAL A 6 12.99 -8.64 -8.87
N HIS A 7 12.86 -9.27 -10.04
CA HIS A 7 11.58 -9.40 -10.73
C HIS A 7 10.59 -10.27 -9.96
N ARG A 8 11.08 -11.34 -9.33
CA ARG A 8 10.26 -12.22 -8.51
C ARG A 8 9.71 -11.49 -7.29
N ARG A 9 10.56 -10.81 -6.52
CA ARG A 9 10.14 -9.97 -5.37
C ARG A 9 9.15 -8.89 -5.81
N HIS A 10 9.41 -8.19 -6.91
CA HIS A 10 8.51 -7.17 -7.42
C HIS A 10 7.13 -7.72 -7.80
N ARG A 11 7.09 -8.87 -8.49
CA ARG A 11 5.82 -9.55 -8.82
C ARG A 11 5.09 -10.01 -7.57
N LEU A 12 5.79 -10.57 -6.59
CA LEU A 12 5.18 -11.02 -5.34
C LEU A 12 4.56 -9.86 -4.56
N VAL A 13 5.27 -8.73 -4.42
CA VAL A 13 4.71 -7.52 -3.79
C VAL A 13 3.44 -7.07 -4.50
N ARG A 14 3.45 -7.02 -5.85
CA ARG A 14 2.25 -6.64 -6.61
C ARG A 14 1.08 -7.57 -6.32
N ARG A 15 1.27 -8.89 -6.38
CA ARG A 15 0.20 -9.86 -6.09
C ARG A 15 -0.34 -9.72 -4.66
N VAL A 16 0.53 -9.49 -3.68
CA VAL A 16 0.08 -9.28 -2.29
C VAL A 16 -0.77 -8.01 -2.20
N LEU A 17 -0.32 -6.89 -2.78
CA LEU A 17 -1.09 -5.65 -2.78
C LEU A 17 -2.41 -5.77 -3.55
N ASP A 18 -2.43 -6.53 -4.65
CA ASP A 18 -3.66 -6.81 -5.41
C ASP A 18 -4.64 -7.64 -4.56
N GLY A 19 -4.14 -8.62 -3.80
CA GLY A 19 -4.95 -9.41 -2.86
C GLY A 19 -5.49 -8.58 -1.68
N VAL A 20 -4.67 -7.71 -1.10
CA VAL A 20 -5.08 -6.74 -0.06
C VAL A 20 -6.14 -5.79 -0.59
N ALA A 21 -5.97 -5.27 -1.81
CA ALA A 21 -6.95 -4.41 -2.47
C ALA A 21 -8.29 -5.15 -2.69
N ALA A 22 -8.24 -6.38 -3.19
CA ALA A 22 -9.43 -7.18 -3.49
C ALA A 22 -10.19 -7.58 -2.21
N ALA A 23 -9.47 -7.93 -1.14
CA ALA A 23 -10.09 -8.32 0.13
C ALA A 23 -10.54 -7.11 0.97
N GLY A 24 -9.95 -5.93 0.75
CA GLY A 24 -10.15 -4.76 1.61
C GLY A 24 -9.62 -4.97 3.02
N ARG A 25 -8.68 -5.90 3.21
CA ARG A 25 -8.12 -6.26 4.51
C ARG A 25 -6.61 -6.15 4.50
N PRO A 26 -5.99 -5.72 5.60
CA PRO A 26 -4.54 -5.52 5.67
C PRO A 26 -3.76 -6.82 5.83
N GLU A 27 -4.37 -8.00 5.74
CA GLU A 27 -3.64 -9.26 5.88
C GLU A 27 -3.01 -9.71 4.57
N VAL A 28 -1.84 -10.33 4.66
CA VAL A 28 -1.24 -11.04 3.52
C VAL A 28 -2.14 -12.22 3.14
N PRO A 29 -2.52 -12.37 1.85
CA PRO A 29 -3.30 -13.52 1.40
C PRO A 29 -2.64 -14.84 1.81
N ARG A 30 -3.43 -15.75 2.39
CA ARG A 30 -2.91 -17.00 2.99
C ARG A 30 -2.19 -17.89 1.98
N ASP A 31 -2.64 -17.88 0.73
CA ASP A 31 -2.04 -18.58 -0.40
C ASP A 31 -0.65 -18.03 -0.78
N LEU A 32 -0.37 -16.76 -0.47
CA LEU A 32 0.92 -16.12 -0.74
C LEU A 32 1.87 -16.14 0.46
N ALA A 33 1.42 -16.52 1.65
CA ALA A 33 2.20 -16.44 2.88
C ALA A 33 3.51 -17.24 2.81
N ALA A 34 3.48 -18.46 2.27
CA ALA A 34 4.67 -19.31 2.14
C ALA A 34 5.70 -18.71 1.16
N GLU A 35 5.24 -18.09 0.07
CA GLU A 35 6.13 -17.39 -0.87
C GLU A 35 6.72 -16.13 -0.24
N VAL A 36 5.95 -15.39 0.56
CA VAL A 36 6.43 -14.22 1.29
C VAL A 36 7.50 -14.62 2.31
N GLU A 37 7.29 -15.72 3.04
CA GLU A 37 8.28 -16.26 3.96
C GLU A 37 9.60 -16.57 3.23
N ALA A 38 9.52 -17.30 2.11
CA ALA A 38 10.69 -17.69 1.34
C ALA A 38 11.46 -16.50 0.72
N GLU A 39 10.76 -15.49 0.20
CA GLU A 39 11.38 -14.38 -0.53
C GLU A 39 11.83 -13.21 0.35
N PHE A 40 11.11 -12.98 1.44
CA PHE A 40 11.31 -11.80 2.29
C PHE A 40 11.79 -12.14 3.71
N GLY A 41 11.81 -13.42 4.09
CA GLY A 41 12.01 -13.82 5.48
C GLY A 41 10.82 -13.40 6.35
N GLY A 42 9.62 -13.43 5.77
CA GLY A 42 8.36 -13.17 6.45
C GLY A 42 7.80 -11.76 6.28
N LEU A 43 6.77 -11.47 7.09
CA LEU A 43 5.97 -10.24 6.99
C LEU A 43 6.82 -8.97 7.14
N GLY A 44 7.76 -8.96 8.10
CA GLY A 44 8.64 -7.81 8.33
C GLY A 44 9.45 -7.43 7.09
N GLY A 45 10.00 -8.41 6.37
CA GLY A 45 10.73 -8.15 5.13
C GLY A 45 9.85 -7.62 4.00
N LEU A 46 8.62 -8.13 3.89
CA LEU A 46 7.63 -7.61 2.95
C LEU A 46 7.26 -6.17 3.28
N LEU A 47 6.98 -5.86 4.55
CA LEU A 47 6.63 -4.51 5.01
C LEU A 47 7.75 -3.52 4.70
N ARG A 48 9.01 -3.88 4.92
CA ARG A 48 10.17 -3.03 4.55
C ARG A 48 10.22 -2.76 3.05
N GLU A 49 9.94 -3.74 2.21
CA GLU A 49 9.92 -3.57 0.76
C GLU A 49 8.77 -2.66 0.31
N VAL A 50 7.57 -2.84 0.87
CA VAL A 50 6.40 -1.99 0.60
C VAL A 50 6.66 -0.55 1.06
N GLN A 51 7.23 -0.36 2.25
CA GLN A 51 7.62 0.95 2.78
C GLN A 51 8.68 1.62 1.89
N ALA A 52 9.70 0.87 1.44
CA ALA A 52 10.73 1.40 0.56
C ALA A 52 10.14 1.85 -0.78
N ARG A 53 9.19 1.09 -1.34
CA ARG A 53 8.48 1.47 -2.57
C ARG A 53 7.63 2.72 -2.36
N TRP A 54 6.94 2.83 -1.23
CA TRP A 54 6.19 4.01 -0.85
C TRP A 54 7.09 5.25 -0.77
N TYR A 55 8.22 5.15 -0.07
CA TYR A 55 9.17 6.27 0.03
C TYR A 55 9.78 6.66 -1.30
N ARG A 56 10.17 5.71 -2.16
CA ARG A 56 10.64 6.05 -3.52
C ARG A 56 9.59 6.84 -4.31
N ALA A 57 8.31 6.47 -4.18
CA ALA A 57 7.22 7.16 -4.85
C ALA A 57 6.88 8.52 -4.20
N PHE A 58 7.17 8.68 -2.92
CA PHE A 58 7.07 9.95 -2.20
C PHE A 58 8.21 10.88 -2.62
N ASP A 59 9.45 10.43 -2.53
CA ASP A 59 10.67 11.19 -2.87
C ASP A 59 10.62 11.67 -4.33
N ALA A 60 10.22 10.81 -5.27
CA ALA A 60 10.09 11.19 -6.68
C ALA A 60 9.04 12.29 -6.95
N ARG A 61 8.10 12.52 -6.03
CA ARG A 61 7.10 13.61 -6.12
C ARG A 61 7.46 14.79 -5.23
N LEU A 62 8.28 14.56 -4.21
CA LEU A 62 8.76 15.60 -3.30
C LEU A 62 9.56 16.66 -4.05
N ASP A 63 10.38 16.25 -5.02
CA ASP A 63 11.18 17.17 -5.84
C ASP A 63 10.30 18.26 -6.49
N ALA A 64 9.18 17.89 -7.08
CA ALA A 64 8.23 18.84 -7.67
C ALA A 64 7.61 19.79 -6.63
N VAL A 65 7.26 19.28 -5.44
CA VAL A 65 6.73 20.11 -4.35
C VAL A 65 7.77 21.11 -3.86
N LEU A 66 9.04 20.74 -3.81
CA LEU A 66 10.13 21.64 -3.40
C LEU A 66 10.42 22.71 -4.47
N GLU A 67 10.31 22.36 -5.75
CA GLU A 67 10.45 23.30 -6.87
C GLU A 67 9.35 24.38 -6.88
N GLU A 68 8.13 24.04 -6.48
CA GLU A 68 7.01 24.99 -6.34
C GLU A 68 7.22 26.04 -5.23
N ARG A 69 8.20 25.84 -4.33
CA ARG A 69 8.51 26.73 -3.19
C ARG A 69 7.25 27.17 -2.43
N PRO A 70 6.47 26.22 -1.87
CA PRO A 70 5.27 26.56 -1.13
C PRO A 70 5.62 27.45 0.06
N ALA A 71 4.74 28.42 0.36
CA ALA A 71 4.90 29.30 1.52
C ALA A 71 4.94 28.52 2.85
N ASP A 72 4.26 27.37 2.91
CA ASP A 72 4.35 26.42 4.02
C ASP A 72 4.51 25.00 3.48
N LEU A 73 5.62 24.36 3.86
CA LEU A 73 5.96 23.00 3.44
C LEU A 73 5.08 21.95 4.13
N ALA A 74 4.64 22.17 5.38
CA ALA A 74 3.87 21.19 6.13
C ALA A 74 2.54 20.77 5.46
N PRO A 75 1.65 21.71 5.05
CA PRO A 75 0.41 21.37 4.35
C PRO A 75 0.67 20.79 2.96
N ALA A 76 1.72 21.25 2.26
CA ALA A 76 2.12 20.70 0.97
C ALA A 76 2.53 19.22 1.09
N LEU A 77 3.33 18.86 2.11
CA LEU A 77 3.70 17.48 2.38
C LEU A 77 2.50 16.63 2.83
N ALA A 78 1.56 17.20 3.59
CA ALA A 78 0.33 16.51 3.99
C ALA A 78 -0.54 16.19 2.76
N ARG A 79 -0.69 17.14 1.83
CA ARG A 79 -1.37 16.94 0.55
C ARG A 79 -0.69 15.84 -0.26
N LEU A 80 0.63 15.89 -0.41
CA LEU A 80 1.40 14.87 -1.13
C LEU A 80 1.20 13.47 -0.54
N ARG A 81 1.22 13.33 0.79
CA ARG A 81 0.94 12.04 1.45
C ARG A 81 -0.47 11.54 1.15
N GLY A 82 -1.46 12.44 1.14
CA GLY A 82 -2.85 12.11 0.79
C GLY A 82 -3.01 11.63 -0.66
N GLU A 83 -2.39 12.35 -1.60
CA GLU A 83 -2.39 11.97 -3.03
C GLU A 83 -1.69 10.62 -3.26
N LEU A 84 -0.55 10.39 -2.59
CA LEU A 84 0.15 9.10 -2.67
C LEU A 84 -0.68 7.96 -2.05
N ALA A 85 -1.43 8.22 -0.98
CA ALA A 85 -2.37 7.26 -0.40
C ALA A 85 -3.52 6.92 -1.34
N ALA A 86 -4.06 7.91 -2.05
CA ALA A 86 -5.04 7.67 -3.09
C ALA A 86 -4.46 6.87 -4.27
N ALA A 87 -3.20 7.10 -4.64
CA ALA A 87 -2.53 6.40 -5.73
C ALA A 87 -2.11 4.95 -5.38
N MET A 88 -1.86 4.67 -4.09
CA MET A 88 -1.40 3.36 -3.61
C MET A 88 -2.21 2.88 -2.37
N PRO A 89 -3.54 2.73 -2.49
CA PRO A 89 -4.41 2.51 -1.33
C PRO A 89 -4.13 1.20 -0.60
N ALA A 90 -3.81 0.12 -1.32
CA ALA A 90 -3.47 -1.16 -0.71
C ALA A 90 -2.16 -1.12 0.08
N ALA A 91 -1.16 -0.40 -0.45
CA ALA A 91 0.11 -0.21 0.28
C ALA A 91 -0.14 0.62 1.54
N ARG A 92 -0.96 1.68 1.43
CA ARG A 92 -1.34 2.49 2.58
C ARG A 92 -2.04 1.66 3.65
N LEU A 93 -3.05 0.90 3.26
CA LEU A 93 -3.83 0.03 4.14
C LEU A 93 -2.94 -0.98 4.88
N LEU A 94 -2.05 -1.65 4.14
CA LEU A 94 -1.12 -2.64 4.70
C LEU A 94 -0.15 -1.99 5.70
N LEU A 95 0.44 -0.84 5.35
CA LEU A 95 1.39 -0.14 6.21
C LEU A 95 0.73 0.45 7.46
N ASP A 96 -0.50 0.95 7.36
CA ASP A 96 -1.26 1.48 8.50
C ASP A 96 -1.54 0.42 9.56
N ALA A 97 -2.01 -0.74 9.14
CA ALA A 97 -2.32 -1.83 10.05
C ALA A 97 -1.07 -2.37 10.77
N HIS A 98 0.13 -2.11 10.23
CA HIS A 98 1.39 -2.59 10.77
C HIS A 98 2.33 -1.46 11.19
N HIS A 99 1.81 -0.26 11.48
CA HIS A 99 2.64 0.91 11.78
C HIS A 99 3.60 0.70 12.96
N ASP A 100 3.18 -0.09 13.97
CA ASP A 100 3.97 -0.46 15.15
C ASP A 100 4.93 -1.63 14.94
N HIS A 101 5.00 -2.19 13.73
CA HIS A 101 5.88 -3.32 13.45
C HIS A 101 7.35 -2.88 13.60
N PRO A 102 8.18 -3.59 14.39
CA PRO A 102 9.54 -3.14 14.74
C PRO A 102 10.44 -2.91 13.52
N ASP A 103 10.26 -3.71 12.46
CA ASP A 103 11.00 -3.57 11.21
C ASP A 103 10.72 -2.27 10.44
N LEU A 104 9.61 -1.58 10.70
CA LEU A 104 9.30 -0.29 10.07
C LEU A 104 9.91 0.88 10.82
N ALA A 105 10.11 0.76 12.14
CA ALA A 105 10.60 1.86 12.99
C ALA A 105 11.94 2.43 12.50
N ALA A 106 12.89 1.56 12.14
CA ALA A 106 14.20 1.98 11.63
C ALA A 106 14.09 2.72 10.27
N LEU A 107 13.18 2.29 9.40
CA LEU A 107 12.92 2.93 8.11
C LEU A 107 12.29 4.32 8.30
N HIS A 108 11.31 4.44 9.20
CA HIS A 108 10.70 5.71 9.55
C HIS A 108 11.72 6.70 10.11
N ALA A 109 12.56 6.25 11.05
CA ALA A 109 13.62 7.08 11.63
C ALA A 109 14.64 7.55 10.58
N ARG A 110 14.99 6.68 9.61
CA ARG A 110 15.87 7.07 8.50
C ARG A 110 15.23 8.12 7.60
N HIS A 111 13.98 7.91 7.16
CA HIS A 111 13.30 8.83 6.26
C HIS A 111 13.05 10.20 6.92
N ARG A 112 12.67 10.23 8.21
CA ARG A 112 12.57 11.49 8.99
C ARG A 112 13.88 12.28 8.98
N ARG A 113 15.02 11.62 9.18
CA ARG A 113 16.34 12.27 9.12
C ARG A 113 16.65 12.84 7.74
N THR A 114 16.32 12.11 6.67
CA THR A 114 16.49 12.59 5.29
C THR A 114 15.65 13.85 5.03
N LEU A 115 14.37 13.85 5.42
CA LEU A 115 13.49 15.00 5.24
C LEU A 115 13.94 16.22 6.05
N ALA A 116 14.38 16.01 7.29
CA ALA A 116 14.92 17.09 8.12
C ALA A 116 16.17 17.72 7.49
N ALA A 117 17.08 16.89 6.94
CA ALA A 117 18.27 17.38 6.25
C ALA A 117 17.92 18.16 4.96
N ALA A 118 16.95 17.68 4.18
CA ALA A 118 16.49 18.35 2.96
C ALA A 118 15.80 19.69 3.27
N GLY A 119 14.94 19.74 4.29
CA GLY A 119 14.29 20.97 4.75
C GLY A 119 15.29 21.99 5.31
N ALA A 120 16.28 21.55 6.08
CA ALA A 120 17.33 22.43 6.59
C ALA A 120 18.22 22.98 5.47
N ALA A 121 18.54 22.19 4.44
CA ALA A 121 19.29 22.64 3.27
C ALA A 121 18.49 23.68 2.44
N GLY A 122 17.17 23.49 2.32
CA GLY A 122 16.29 24.46 1.67
C GLY A 122 16.18 25.79 2.42
N ALA A 123 16.16 25.76 3.76
CA ALA A 123 16.15 26.96 4.61
C ALA A 123 17.52 27.68 4.63
N ALA A 124 18.63 26.94 4.63
CA ALA A 124 19.99 27.51 4.63
C ALA A 124 20.32 28.28 3.35
N GLY A 125 19.64 28.01 2.23
CA GLY A 125 19.75 28.78 0.99
C GLY A 125 18.90 30.05 0.95
N ALA A 126 18.06 30.30 1.95
CA ALA A 126 17.05 31.36 1.95
C ALA A 126 17.07 32.31 3.15
N ALA A 127 17.92 32.09 4.18
CA ALA A 127 17.86 32.86 5.42
C ALA A 127 19.13 33.67 5.73
N ASP A 128 18.95 34.99 5.81
CA ASP A 128 19.63 35.90 6.74
C ASP A 128 19.51 35.32 8.19
N PRO A 129 20.54 35.37 9.05
CA PRO A 129 20.69 34.44 10.18
C PRO A 129 19.83 34.72 11.43
N ALA A 130 18.68 35.40 11.30
CA ALA A 130 17.89 35.85 12.45
C ALA A 130 16.67 34.99 12.83
N ASP A 131 16.20 34.06 12.00
CA ASP A 131 14.93 33.32 12.23
C ASP A 131 15.08 31.78 12.32
N ALA A 132 16.26 31.31 12.72
CA ALA A 132 16.49 29.88 12.95
C ALA A 132 15.86 29.40 14.27
N ALA A 133 14.53 29.32 14.34
CA ALA A 133 13.86 28.65 15.45
C ALA A 133 12.57 27.92 15.02
N THR A 134 12.59 26.61 15.25
CA THR A 134 11.42 25.73 15.46
C THR A 134 10.82 25.07 14.22
N LEU A 135 11.43 23.96 13.81
CA LEU A 135 10.63 22.83 13.31
C LEU A 135 9.97 22.15 14.52
N PRO A 136 8.63 22.05 14.60
CA PRO A 136 8.00 21.30 15.68
C PRO A 136 8.27 19.80 15.53
N PRO A 137 8.38 19.03 16.63
CA PRO A 137 8.42 17.58 16.55
C PRO A 137 7.08 17.09 15.98
N ALA A 138 7.12 16.37 14.86
CA ALA A 138 5.96 15.69 14.27
C ALA A 138 5.50 14.46 15.10
N ASP A 139 5.60 14.53 16.44
CA ASP A 139 5.15 13.54 17.42
C ASP A 139 4.25 14.23 18.46
N ALA A 140 3.25 14.99 18.02
CA ALA A 140 2.09 15.19 18.87
C ALA A 140 1.30 13.88 18.86
N PRO A 141 1.22 13.11 19.97
CA PRO A 141 0.28 12.00 20.03
C PRO A 141 -1.11 12.58 19.80
N ALA A 142 -1.87 11.99 18.88
CA ALA A 142 -3.29 12.30 18.72
C ALA A 142 -3.97 12.25 20.11
N PRO A 143 -4.91 13.16 20.42
CA PRO A 143 -5.65 13.08 21.66
C PRO A 143 -6.30 11.70 21.77
N GLN A 144 -5.88 10.93 22.78
CA GLN A 144 -6.49 9.65 23.10
C GLN A 144 -7.97 9.89 23.35
N ALA A 145 -8.81 9.38 22.45
CA ALA A 145 -10.24 9.32 22.66
C ALA A 145 -10.51 8.45 23.92
N PRO A 146 -11.38 8.89 24.84
CA PRO A 146 -11.72 8.08 25.98
C PRO A 146 -12.63 6.92 25.56
N GLY A 147 -12.32 5.71 26.01
CA GLY A 147 -13.38 4.77 26.41
C GLY A 147 -13.60 3.52 25.56
N ASN A 148 -12.61 2.64 25.51
CA ASN A 148 -12.83 1.21 25.32
C ASN A 148 -13.29 0.61 26.66
N ALA A 149 -14.61 0.60 26.89
CA ALA A 149 -15.26 -0.11 27.99
C ALA A 149 -16.47 -0.96 27.56
N ARG A 150 -16.59 -1.35 26.29
CA ARG A 150 -17.75 -2.14 25.80
C ARG A 150 -17.47 -3.48 25.12
N ASN A 151 -16.21 -3.87 24.91
CA ASN A 151 -15.92 -5.11 24.15
C ASN A 151 -15.46 -6.31 24.99
N ALA A 152 -15.66 -6.29 26.31
CA ALA A 152 -15.39 -7.45 27.17
C ALA A 152 -16.65 -8.31 27.44
N GLU A 153 -17.85 -7.86 27.07
CA GLU A 153 -19.12 -8.51 27.47
C GLU A 153 -19.81 -9.31 26.34
N SER A 154 -19.34 -9.22 25.09
CA SER A 154 -19.92 -9.96 23.96
C SER A 154 -19.46 -11.42 23.82
N ALA A 155 -18.52 -11.89 24.65
CA ALA A 155 -18.03 -13.28 24.59
C ALA A 155 -18.83 -14.27 25.47
N ARG A 156 -19.85 -13.82 26.22
CA ARG A 156 -20.62 -14.68 27.15
C ARG A 156 -22.02 -15.09 26.65
N ASN A 157 -22.48 -14.59 25.50
CA ASN A 157 -23.80 -14.91 24.96
C ASN A 157 -23.73 -15.71 23.64
N LEU A 158 -22.96 -16.80 23.64
CA LEU A 158 -23.10 -17.86 22.63
C LEU A 158 -24.26 -18.78 23.05
N HIS A 159 -25.46 -18.47 22.55
CA HIS A 159 -26.57 -19.43 22.53
C HIS A 159 -26.23 -20.60 21.57
N PRO A 160 -26.56 -21.85 21.90
CA PRO A 160 -26.43 -22.96 20.96
C PRO A 160 -27.43 -22.81 19.80
N VAL A 161 -26.92 -22.82 18.58
CA VAL A 161 -27.70 -22.88 17.34
C VAL A 161 -28.23 -24.32 17.16
N PRO A 162 -29.54 -24.55 16.95
CA PRO A 162 -30.07 -25.89 16.68
C PRO A 162 -29.71 -26.37 15.25
N PRO A 163 -29.64 -27.70 15.01
CA PRO A 163 -29.28 -28.24 13.70
C PRO A 163 -30.37 -27.93 12.65
N ARG A 164 -29.94 -27.38 11.50
CA ARG A 164 -30.79 -27.21 10.32
C ARG A 164 -31.21 -28.59 9.78
N ARG A 165 -32.53 -28.79 9.69
CA ARG A 165 -33.17 -29.89 8.95
C ARG A 165 -32.62 -29.99 7.53
N ALA A 166 -32.33 -31.22 7.11
CA ALA A 166 -31.97 -31.58 5.76
C ALA A 166 -33.08 -31.17 4.77
N VAL A 167 -32.70 -30.47 3.71
CA VAL A 167 -33.54 -30.22 2.53
C VAL A 167 -33.25 -31.33 1.52
N PRO A 168 -34.27 -32.01 0.96
CA PRO A 168 -34.06 -33.09 0.00
C PRO A 168 -33.52 -32.57 -1.34
N ALA A 169 -32.66 -33.38 -1.94
CA ALA A 169 -32.04 -33.19 -3.23
C ALA A 169 -33.07 -33.05 -4.36
N ALA A 170 -32.93 -31.99 -5.17
CA ALA A 170 -33.57 -31.86 -6.47
C ALA A 170 -32.51 -32.01 -7.55
N SER A 171 -32.79 -32.90 -8.49
CA SER A 171 -31.96 -33.40 -9.59
C SER A 171 -31.39 -32.32 -10.54
N PRO A 172 -30.29 -32.66 -11.24
CA PRO A 172 -29.64 -31.79 -12.21
C PRO A 172 -30.38 -31.79 -13.56
N ALA A 173 -30.66 -30.60 -14.08
CA ALA A 173 -31.14 -30.42 -15.45
C ALA A 173 -30.14 -29.58 -16.26
N ALA A 174 -29.68 -30.20 -17.35
CA ALA A 174 -29.30 -29.62 -18.64
C ALA A 174 -28.03 -28.75 -18.74
N SER A 175 -26.99 -29.39 -19.29
CA SER A 175 -25.92 -28.79 -20.08
C SER A 175 -26.44 -27.90 -21.23
N PRO A 176 -25.84 -26.73 -21.48
CA PRO A 176 -25.94 -26.05 -22.77
C PRO A 176 -24.84 -26.52 -23.75
N PRO A 177 -25.12 -26.64 -25.07
CA PRO A 177 -24.14 -27.05 -26.06
C PRO A 177 -23.18 -25.93 -26.48
N ALA A 178 -21.99 -26.40 -26.88
CA ALA A 178 -20.85 -25.71 -27.47
C ALA A 178 -21.18 -24.56 -28.43
N ARG A 179 -20.63 -23.37 -28.15
CA ARG A 179 -20.49 -22.27 -29.11
C ARG A 179 -19.21 -22.46 -29.93
N ALA A 180 -19.38 -22.80 -31.20
CA ALA A 180 -18.32 -22.80 -32.20
C ALA A 180 -17.83 -21.36 -32.47
N VAL A 181 -16.58 -21.07 -32.12
CA VAL A 181 -15.90 -19.85 -32.57
C VAL A 181 -15.27 -20.14 -33.94
N ARG A 182 -15.87 -19.57 -34.99
CA ARG A 182 -15.28 -19.53 -36.33
C ARG A 182 -14.04 -18.63 -36.32
N LEU A 183 -12.89 -19.24 -36.59
CA LEU A 183 -11.74 -18.59 -37.21
C LEU A 183 -12.10 -18.19 -38.64
N CYS A 184 -12.08 -16.91 -38.98
CA CYS A 184 -11.90 -16.40 -40.36
C CYS A 184 -11.78 -14.86 -40.39
N GLY A 185 -10.77 -14.36 -41.10
CA GLY A 185 -10.57 -12.94 -41.47
C GLY A 185 -9.21 -12.41 -40.99
N ARG A 186 -8.08 -12.75 -41.61
CA ARG A 186 -7.58 -12.35 -42.95
C ARG A 186 -7.51 -10.82 -43.11
N LEU A 187 -6.31 -10.30 -42.83
CA LEU A 187 -5.84 -8.96 -43.20
C LEU A 187 -5.84 -8.77 -44.72
N PRO A 188 -6.03 -7.52 -45.20
CA PRO A 188 -4.94 -6.91 -45.96
C PRO A 188 -4.67 -5.45 -45.59
N PHE A 189 -3.38 -5.14 -45.39
CA PHE A 189 -2.79 -3.80 -45.38
C PHE A 189 -2.84 -3.18 -46.80
N PRO A 190 -3.29 -1.92 -46.97
CA PRO A 190 -2.93 -1.13 -48.13
C PRO A 190 -1.67 -0.30 -47.87
N ARG A 191 -0.67 -0.48 -48.75
CA ARG A 191 0.45 0.43 -48.97
C ARG A 191 -0.07 1.79 -49.44
N ARG A 192 0.39 2.89 -48.85
CA ARG A 192 0.33 4.22 -49.47
C ARG A 192 1.73 4.67 -49.84
N SER A 193 1.92 4.88 -51.14
CA SER A 193 3.06 5.55 -51.75
C SER A 193 3.00 7.05 -51.44
N CYS A 194 4.15 7.64 -51.13
CA CYS A 194 4.37 9.09 -51.20
C CYS A 194 4.54 9.50 -52.67
N ALA A 195 3.86 10.58 -53.05
CA ALA A 195 4.25 11.47 -54.13
C ALA A 195 4.43 12.86 -53.51
#